data_AF-E2CDH7-F1
#
_entry.id   AF-E2CDH7-F1
#
_cell.length_a   1.000
_cell.length_b   1.000
_cell.length_c   1.000
_cell.angle_alpha   90.00
_cell.angle_beta   90.00
_cell.angle_gamma   90.00
#
_symmetry.space_group_name_H-M   'P 1'
#
loop_
_entity.id
_entity.type
_entity.pdbx_description
1 polymer ?
#
loop_
_entity_poly.entity_id
_entity_poly.type
_entity_poly.pdbx_seq_one_letter_code
_entity_poly.pdbx_strand_id
1 'polypeptide(L)'
;MLTTTQEIAAPASGWRRITRHPSLMEYRRLLALVLITNGLALYTGIENGRWFADGHFNLHSLSTLALVNFTLSILIRQQRVINALFWLATRIQTSWPLWIRWGAGKVFHFGGLHYGGAYAGTLWFAAFFGGMFYNQFKGTETLSTSTLASSAAILMLLALIIATAIRPMRTRYHNMFEKVHRFAGWSVLALFWLQSASISQDFGIPFLGSFAFWALCLITLSVASPWLTLKRVDVQISKPSNHVALVRFDYGDTPFAGSSNAISHTPFGEYHAFANIPAPNETGYRLAISRAGDWTGEFIDNPPKKVWVKGITTSGVARIEDLFTKVVYVGTGSGIGPILPHLLKRKVPNRLIWSTRSPHKTYGEALVDEIISHTEKPVIWDTDTHGKPDLSALALQAVRESGAEAVIVISNQKLTRKVVHDMESMGIPAYGAIWDS
;
A
#
# COMPACT_ATOMS: atom_id res chain seq x y z
N MET A 1 39.01 4.19 -3.32
CA MET A 1 39.09 5.10 -4.48
C MET A 1 37.95 6.10 -4.39
N LEU A 2 38.25 7.38 -4.35
CA LEU A 2 37.27 8.46 -4.31
C LEU A 2 36.51 8.46 -5.65
N THR A 3 35.28 7.96 -5.66
CA THR A 3 34.34 8.11 -6.79
C THR A 3 34.03 9.60 -6.95
N THR A 4 34.66 10.22 -7.94
CA THR A 4 34.31 11.55 -8.43
C THR A 4 32.87 11.45 -8.93
N THR A 5 31.93 12.03 -8.19
CA THR A 5 30.52 12.05 -8.56
C THR A 5 30.42 12.94 -9.80
N GLN A 6 30.23 12.35 -10.98
CA GLN A 6 29.83 13.13 -12.15
C GLN A 6 28.51 13.82 -11.81
N GLU A 7 28.49 15.14 -11.90
CA GLU A 7 27.24 15.90 -11.86
C GLU A 7 26.28 15.31 -12.89
N ILE A 8 25.03 15.09 -12.48
CA ILE A 8 23.99 14.61 -13.37
C ILE A 8 23.80 15.68 -14.43
N ALA A 9 24.31 15.43 -15.65
CA ALA A 9 24.04 16.27 -16.80
C ALA A 9 22.53 16.48 -16.92
N ALA A 10 22.12 17.72 -17.17
CA ALA A 10 20.70 18.10 -17.20
C ALA A 10 19.90 17.12 -18.09
N PRO A 11 18.85 16.48 -17.55
CA PRO A 11 18.11 15.45 -18.29
C PRO A 11 17.50 16.02 -19.57
N ALA A 12 17.50 15.22 -20.64
CA ALA A 12 16.96 15.61 -21.94
C ALA A 12 15.53 16.16 -21.81
N SER A 13 15.30 17.34 -22.37
CA SER A 13 13.97 17.96 -22.42
C SER A 13 13.00 17.09 -23.23
N GLY A 14 11.83 16.79 -22.69
CA GLY A 14 10.84 15.98 -23.38
C GLY A 14 9.65 15.59 -22.52
N TRP A 15 8.55 15.23 -23.18
CA TRP A 15 7.27 14.74 -22.63
C TRP A 15 7.36 13.78 -21.44
N ARG A 16 8.46 13.05 -21.30
CA ARG A 16 8.71 12.16 -20.15
C ARG A 16 8.81 12.92 -18.83
N ARG A 17 9.40 14.12 -18.78
CA ARG A 17 9.50 14.91 -17.54
C ARG A 17 8.14 15.32 -17.01
N ILE A 18 7.21 15.65 -17.90
CA ILE A 18 5.84 16.01 -17.55
C ILE A 18 5.08 14.76 -17.12
N THR A 19 5.04 13.72 -17.95
CA THR A 19 4.27 12.50 -17.66
C THR A 19 4.79 11.72 -16.45
N ARG A 20 6.09 11.76 -16.15
CA ARG A 20 6.74 11.11 -14.99
C ARG A 20 6.92 12.05 -13.80
N HIS A 21 6.28 13.22 -13.83
CA HIS A 21 6.25 14.10 -12.67
C HIS A 21 5.48 13.43 -11.52
N PRO A 22 5.90 13.59 -10.24
CA PRO A 22 5.20 13.00 -9.10
C PRO A 22 3.71 13.36 -9.00
N SER A 23 3.28 14.47 -9.61
CA SER A 23 1.86 14.84 -9.68
C SER A 23 1.01 13.98 -10.62
N LEU A 24 1.64 13.28 -11.56
CA LEU A 24 1.02 12.36 -12.53
C LEU A 24 1.41 10.91 -12.28
N MET A 25 1.84 10.57 -11.06
CA MET A 25 2.12 9.19 -10.66
C MET A 25 0.91 8.28 -10.87
N GLU A 26 1.16 6.99 -11.11
CA GLU A 26 0.13 6.00 -11.46
C GLU A 26 -0.98 5.91 -10.41
N TYR A 27 -0.66 6.11 -9.12
CA TYR A 27 -1.65 6.23 -8.05
C TYR A 27 -2.73 7.29 -8.36
N ARG A 28 -2.31 8.48 -8.81
CA ARG A 28 -3.24 9.58 -9.13
C ARG A 28 -3.98 9.34 -10.43
N ARG A 29 -3.38 8.63 -11.38
CA ARG A 29 -4.06 8.21 -12.61
C ARG A 29 -5.17 7.22 -12.33
N LEU A 30 -4.93 6.23 -11.47
CA LEU A 30 -5.94 5.26 -11.03
C LEU A 30 -7.06 5.94 -10.25
N LEU A 31 -6.74 6.89 -9.37
CA LEU A 31 -7.74 7.74 -8.71
C LEU A 31 -8.59 8.49 -9.74
N ALA A 32 -7.95 9.19 -10.68
CA ALA A 32 -8.65 9.94 -11.72
C ALA A 32 -9.52 9.03 -12.60
N LEU A 33 -9.04 7.83 -12.94
CA LEU A 33 -9.82 6.84 -13.69
C LEU A 33 -11.12 6.49 -12.99
N VAL A 34 -11.08 6.21 -11.68
CA VAL A 34 -12.30 5.92 -10.90
C VAL A 34 -13.25 7.12 -10.89
N LEU A 35 -12.73 8.33 -10.66
CA LEU A 35 -13.56 9.54 -10.62
C LEU A 35 -14.17 9.88 -11.98
N ILE A 36 -13.41 9.76 -13.07
CA ILE A 36 -13.90 9.98 -14.44
C ILE A 36 -14.98 8.95 -14.80
N THR A 37 -14.77 7.67 -14.45
CA THR A 37 -15.75 6.61 -14.70
C THR A 37 -17.08 6.90 -13.97
N ASN A 38 -17.00 7.34 -12.71
CA ASN A 38 -18.18 7.74 -11.94
C ASN A 38 -18.82 9.04 -12.47
N GLY A 39 -18.01 10.00 -12.93
CA GLY A 39 -18.50 11.23 -13.57
C GLY A 39 -19.23 10.95 -14.88
N LEU A 40 -18.74 10.02 -15.69
CA LEU A 40 -19.41 9.57 -16.91
C LEU A 40 -20.73 8.83 -16.59
N ALA A 41 -20.73 7.97 -15.57
CA ALA A 41 -21.95 7.33 -15.10
C ALA A 41 -22.98 8.38 -14.65
N LEU A 42 -22.55 9.38 -13.86
CA LEU A 42 -23.40 10.48 -13.44
C LEU A 42 -23.98 11.23 -14.66
N TYR A 43 -23.13 11.68 -15.59
CA TYR A 43 -23.53 12.40 -16.79
C TYR A 43 -24.56 11.65 -17.63
N THR A 44 -24.23 10.41 -18.02
CA THR A 44 -25.13 9.57 -18.84
C THR A 44 -26.43 9.22 -18.12
N GLY A 45 -26.41 9.06 -16.80
CA GLY A 45 -27.62 8.82 -16.03
C GLY A 45 -28.47 10.09 -15.82
N ILE A 46 -27.90 11.29 -15.90
CA ILE A 46 -28.68 12.55 -15.95
C ILE A 46 -29.39 12.64 -17.30
N GLU A 47 -28.69 12.42 -18.42
CA GLU A 47 -29.29 12.49 -19.77
C GLU A 47 -30.47 11.53 -19.94
N ASN A 48 -30.37 10.33 -19.38
CA ASN A 48 -31.39 9.29 -19.52
C ASN A 48 -32.39 9.24 -18.34
N GLY A 49 -32.37 10.22 -17.43
CA GLY A 49 -33.28 10.27 -16.27
C GLY A 49 -33.10 9.13 -15.24
N ARG A 50 -31.97 8.41 -15.29
CA ARG A 50 -31.72 7.23 -14.44
C ARG A 50 -31.68 7.54 -12.94
N TRP A 51 -31.19 8.72 -12.58
CA TRP A 51 -31.04 9.12 -11.17
C TRP A 51 -32.31 9.72 -10.59
N PHE A 52 -33.08 10.41 -11.43
CA PHE A 52 -34.29 11.11 -11.06
C PHE A 52 -35.25 11.10 -12.25
N ALA A 53 -36.40 10.48 -12.05
CA ALA A 53 -37.47 10.40 -13.03
C ALA A 53 -38.80 10.56 -12.28
N ASP A 54 -39.82 11.09 -12.96
CA ASP A 54 -41.19 11.19 -12.43
C ASP A 54 -41.28 11.77 -11.01
N GLY A 55 -40.45 12.80 -10.74
CA GLY A 55 -40.47 13.52 -9.47
C GLY A 55 -39.86 12.78 -8.28
N HIS A 56 -39.12 11.68 -8.46
CA HIS A 56 -38.47 10.95 -7.37
C HIS A 56 -37.07 10.43 -7.77
N PHE A 57 -36.22 10.23 -6.76
CA PHE A 57 -34.87 9.68 -6.94
C PHE A 57 -34.90 8.15 -7.04
N ASN A 58 -34.11 7.59 -7.95
CA ASN A 58 -33.92 6.14 -8.06
C ASN A 58 -32.93 5.64 -7.00
N LEU A 59 -33.46 5.32 -5.83
CA LEU A 59 -32.68 4.86 -4.67
C LEU A 59 -31.88 3.58 -4.93
N HIS A 60 -32.42 2.66 -5.73
CA HIS A 60 -31.75 1.41 -6.06
C HIS A 60 -30.47 1.65 -6.88
N SER A 61 -30.53 2.51 -7.90
CA SER A 61 -29.37 2.79 -8.75
C SER A 61 -28.28 3.55 -7.97
N LEU A 62 -28.67 4.53 -7.13
CA LEU A 62 -27.73 5.31 -6.32
C LEU A 62 -27.01 4.43 -5.29
N SER A 63 -27.74 3.59 -4.56
CA SER A 63 -27.16 2.66 -3.58
C SER A 63 -26.27 1.60 -4.23
N THR A 64 -26.64 1.12 -5.42
CA THR A 64 -25.82 0.16 -6.18
C THR A 64 -24.46 0.77 -6.56
N LEU A 65 -24.42 2.00 -7.06
CA LEU A 65 -23.15 2.66 -7.38
C LEU A 65 -22.30 2.94 -6.14
N ALA A 66 -22.92 3.32 -5.02
CA ALA A 66 -22.20 3.46 -3.75
C ALA A 66 -21.52 2.14 -3.36
N LEU A 67 -22.28 1.03 -3.37
CA LEU A 67 -21.79 -0.28 -2.96
C LEU A 67 -20.73 -0.86 -3.89
N VAL A 68 -20.85 -0.67 -5.22
CA VAL A 68 -19.82 -1.08 -6.19
C VAL A 68 -18.50 -0.37 -5.90
N ASN A 69 -18.53 0.95 -5.65
CA ASN A 69 -17.34 1.73 -5.35
C ASN A 69 -16.71 1.34 -4.01
N PHE A 70 -17.51 1.08 -2.97
CA PHE A 70 -16.98 0.57 -1.69
C PHE A 70 -16.41 -0.84 -1.83
N THR A 71 -17.04 -1.71 -2.62
CA THR A 71 -16.54 -3.06 -2.92
C THR A 71 -15.15 -2.97 -3.57
N LEU A 72 -15.00 -2.15 -4.62
CA LEU A 72 -13.69 -1.87 -5.24
C LEU A 72 -12.69 -1.36 -4.20
N SER A 73 -13.10 -0.35 -3.42
CA SER A 73 -12.22 0.30 -2.45
C SER A 73 -11.66 -0.67 -1.42
N ILE A 74 -12.48 -1.61 -0.96
CA ILE A 74 -12.10 -2.57 0.09
C ILE A 74 -11.31 -3.75 -0.50
N LEU A 75 -11.80 -4.35 -1.59
CA LEU A 75 -11.18 -5.55 -2.15
C LEU A 75 -9.78 -5.29 -2.68
N ILE A 76 -9.52 -4.12 -3.26
CA ILE A 76 -8.19 -3.79 -3.79
C ILE A 76 -7.11 -3.70 -2.70
N ARG A 77 -7.51 -3.53 -1.44
CA ARG A 77 -6.60 -3.53 -0.28
C ARG A 77 -6.41 -4.90 0.34
N GLN A 78 -7.09 -5.94 -0.16
CA GLN A 78 -7.02 -7.25 0.44
C GLN A 78 -5.74 -7.99 0.09
N GLN A 79 -5.07 -8.62 1.07
CA GLN A 79 -3.74 -9.20 0.87
C GLN A 79 -3.69 -10.23 -0.26
N ARG A 80 -4.73 -11.07 -0.39
CA ARG A 80 -4.85 -12.05 -1.48
C ARG A 80 -4.97 -11.38 -2.85
N VAL A 81 -5.76 -10.30 -2.95
CA VAL A 81 -5.92 -9.52 -4.18
C VAL A 81 -4.61 -8.83 -4.55
N ILE A 82 -3.95 -8.18 -3.59
CA ILE A 82 -2.64 -7.57 -3.79
C ILE A 82 -1.63 -8.62 -4.28
N ASN A 83 -1.56 -9.78 -3.62
CA ASN A 83 -0.66 -10.86 -4.03
C ASN A 83 -0.99 -11.39 -5.42
N ALA A 84 -2.27 -11.50 -5.79
CA ALA A 84 -2.69 -11.90 -7.13
C ALA A 84 -2.29 -10.86 -8.19
N LEU A 85 -2.43 -9.57 -7.90
CA LEU A 85 -1.99 -8.49 -8.79
C LEU A 85 -0.49 -8.53 -9.03
N PHE A 86 0.31 -8.65 -7.97
CA PHE A 86 1.76 -8.79 -8.10
C PHE A 86 2.14 -10.07 -8.83
N TRP A 87 1.50 -11.18 -8.49
CA TRP A 87 1.72 -12.45 -9.17
C TRP A 87 1.46 -12.33 -10.67
N LEU A 88 0.36 -11.71 -11.08
CA LEU A 88 0.03 -11.50 -12.49
C LEU A 88 1.03 -10.55 -13.16
N ALA A 89 1.35 -9.43 -12.52
CA ALA A 89 2.29 -8.45 -13.05
C ALA A 89 3.67 -9.08 -13.29
N THR A 90 4.19 -9.87 -12.35
CA THR A 90 5.52 -10.49 -12.46
C THR A 90 5.55 -11.76 -13.33
N ARG A 91 4.47 -12.09 -14.06
CA ARG A 91 4.50 -13.12 -15.12
C ARG A 91 5.01 -12.59 -16.45
N ILE A 92 5.08 -11.27 -16.63
CA ILE A 92 5.63 -10.67 -17.84
C ILE A 92 7.12 -11.02 -17.91
N GLN A 93 7.50 -11.72 -18.98
CA GLN A 93 8.86 -12.21 -19.17
C GLN A 93 9.83 -11.06 -19.46
N THR A 94 11.10 -11.24 -19.09
CA THR A 94 12.17 -10.26 -19.34
C THR A 94 12.43 -9.99 -20.83
N SER A 95 12.04 -10.90 -21.72
CA SER A 95 12.11 -10.76 -23.18
C SER A 95 11.11 -9.76 -23.76
N TRP A 96 10.06 -9.40 -23.01
CA TRP A 96 9.06 -8.44 -23.48
C TRP A 96 9.63 -7.02 -23.58
N PRO A 97 9.07 -6.16 -24.46
CA PRO A 97 9.48 -4.77 -24.57
C PRO A 97 9.52 -4.06 -23.21
N LEU A 98 10.61 -3.31 -22.96
CA LEU A 98 10.87 -2.67 -21.67
C LEU A 98 9.72 -1.77 -21.21
N TRP A 99 8.99 -1.12 -22.12
CA TRP A 99 7.87 -0.25 -21.75
C TRP A 99 6.69 -1.01 -21.13
N ILE A 100 6.47 -2.28 -21.51
CA ILE A 100 5.43 -3.13 -20.90
C ILE A 100 5.87 -3.52 -19.48
N ARG A 101 7.11 -3.99 -19.35
CA ARG A 101 7.73 -4.34 -18.05
C ARG A 101 7.76 -3.13 -17.13
N TRP A 102 8.05 -1.95 -17.68
CA TRP A 102 8.05 -0.70 -16.95
C TRP A 102 6.67 -0.41 -16.35
N GLY A 103 5.62 -0.47 -17.18
CA GLY A 103 4.24 -0.29 -16.75
C GLY A 103 3.80 -1.32 -15.72
N ALA A 104 4.10 -2.60 -15.93
CA ALA A 104 3.76 -3.69 -15.01
C ALA A 104 4.39 -3.51 -13.62
N GLY A 105 5.63 -3.00 -13.56
CA GLY A 105 6.31 -2.69 -12.31
C GLY A 105 5.59 -1.64 -11.46
N LYS A 106 4.63 -0.88 -12.01
CA LYS A 106 3.81 0.10 -11.28
C LYS A 106 2.60 -0.51 -10.54
N VAL A 107 2.48 -1.84 -10.50
CA VAL A 107 1.36 -2.57 -9.88
C VAL A 107 1.06 -2.14 -8.43
N PHE A 108 2.07 -1.73 -7.66
CA PHE A 108 1.92 -1.31 -6.26
C PHE A 108 1.16 0.01 -6.08
N HIS A 109 0.78 0.71 -7.15
CA HIS A 109 0.00 1.94 -7.09
C HIS A 109 -1.52 1.73 -6.89
N PHE A 110 -1.96 0.49 -6.64
CA PHE A 110 -3.36 0.10 -6.44
C PHE A 110 -4.12 0.93 -5.37
N GLY A 111 -3.43 1.58 -4.44
CA GLY A 111 -4.04 2.51 -3.48
C GLY A 111 -4.83 3.66 -4.14
N GLY A 112 -4.53 4.01 -5.39
CA GLY A 112 -5.32 4.97 -6.16
C GLY A 112 -6.77 4.52 -6.38
N LEU A 113 -7.00 3.22 -6.63
CA LEU A 113 -8.33 2.63 -6.76
C LEU A 113 -9.06 2.63 -5.42
N HIS A 114 -8.34 2.34 -4.32
CA HIS A 114 -8.89 2.39 -2.97
C HIS A 114 -9.43 3.79 -2.65
N TYR A 115 -8.59 4.80 -2.85
CA TYR A 115 -8.94 6.19 -2.58
C TYR A 115 -10.08 6.66 -3.49
N GLY A 116 -10.01 6.37 -4.79
CA GLY A 116 -11.06 6.74 -5.74
C GLY A 116 -12.41 6.10 -5.42
N GLY A 117 -12.42 4.81 -5.12
CA GLY A 117 -13.62 4.09 -4.72
C GLY A 117 -14.20 4.59 -3.40
N ALA A 118 -13.37 4.94 -2.41
CA ALA A 118 -13.85 5.48 -1.14
C ALA A 118 -14.54 6.84 -1.32
N TYR A 119 -13.94 7.74 -2.11
CA TYR A 119 -14.52 9.06 -2.40
C TYR A 119 -15.80 8.94 -3.23
N ALA A 120 -15.74 8.22 -4.36
CA ALA A 120 -16.89 8.04 -5.23
C ALA A 120 -18.04 7.33 -4.51
N GLY A 121 -17.75 6.26 -3.75
CA GLY A 121 -18.73 5.54 -2.96
C GLY A 121 -19.40 6.43 -1.92
N THR A 122 -18.64 7.28 -1.22
CA THR A 122 -19.18 8.22 -0.25
C THR A 122 -20.06 9.30 -0.91
N LEU A 123 -19.66 9.82 -2.08
CA LEU A 123 -20.47 10.79 -2.82
C LEU A 123 -21.79 10.18 -3.31
N TRP A 124 -21.74 8.97 -3.88
CA TRP A 124 -22.96 8.24 -4.26
C TRP A 124 -23.84 7.91 -3.07
N PHE A 125 -23.25 7.54 -1.93
CA PHE A 125 -23.99 7.30 -0.71
C PHE A 125 -24.64 8.57 -0.15
N ALA A 126 -23.96 9.72 -0.25
CA ALA A 126 -24.55 11.02 0.10
C ALA A 126 -25.73 11.38 -0.82
N ALA A 127 -25.60 11.14 -2.13
CA ALA A 127 -26.70 11.32 -3.08
C ALA A 127 -27.86 10.35 -2.79
N PHE A 128 -27.58 9.10 -2.47
CA PHE A 128 -28.57 8.11 -2.03
C PHE A 128 -29.32 8.58 -0.78
N PHE A 129 -28.61 9.01 0.26
CA PHE A 129 -29.22 9.52 1.49
C PHE A 129 -30.05 10.79 1.25
N GLY A 130 -29.55 11.72 0.43
CA GLY A 130 -30.32 12.90 0.01
C GLY A 130 -31.59 12.53 -0.76
N GLY A 131 -31.51 11.54 -1.65
CA GLY A 131 -32.65 10.99 -2.37
C GLY A 131 -33.69 10.36 -1.45
N MET A 132 -33.26 9.62 -0.41
CA MET A 132 -34.17 9.04 0.59
C MET A 132 -34.97 10.13 1.30
N PHE A 133 -34.31 11.20 1.73
CA PHE A 133 -34.97 12.31 2.40
C PHE A 133 -35.95 13.03 1.48
N TYR A 134 -35.56 13.24 0.21
CA TYR A 134 -36.41 13.86 -0.79
C TYR A 134 -37.66 13.03 -1.08
N ASN A 135 -37.51 11.73 -1.34
CA ASN A 135 -38.61 10.81 -1.64
C ASN A 135 -39.59 10.71 -0.45
N GLN A 136 -39.06 10.61 0.78
CA GLN A 136 -39.86 10.64 2.00
C GLN A 136 -40.66 11.94 2.14
N PHE A 137 -40.02 13.09 1.91
CA PHE A 137 -40.67 14.40 2.00
C PHE A 137 -41.76 14.60 0.93
N LYS A 138 -41.54 14.07 -0.27
CA LYS A 138 -42.54 14.08 -1.35
C LYS A 138 -43.63 13.02 -1.19
N GLY A 139 -43.52 12.14 -0.20
CA GLY A 139 -44.46 11.04 0.02
C GLY A 139 -44.45 9.98 -1.09
N THR A 140 -43.38 9.93 -1.90
CA THR A 140 -43.26 8.95 -2.99
C THR A 140 -42.82 7.58 -2.46
N GLU A 141 -42.13 7.55 -1.32
CA GLU A 141 -41.73 6.34 -0.61
C GLU A 141 -41.89 6.58 0.90
N THR A 142 -42.15 5.52 1.67
CA THR A 142 -42.18 5.57 3.14
C THR A 142 -41.09 4.66 3.68
N LEU A 143 -40.06 5.26 4.26
CA LEU A 143 -38.89 4.60 4.83
C LEU A 143 -38.98 4.60 6.34
N SER A 144 -38.50 3.52 6.97
CA SER A 144 -38.50 3.42 8.43
C SER A 144 -37.44 4.34 9.07
N THR A 145 -37.68 4.71 10.33
CA THR A 145 -36.71 5.47 11.14
C THR A 145 -35.38 4.74 11.25
N SER A 146 -35.40 3.40 11.30
CA SER A 146 -34.20 2.55 11.29
C SER A 146 -33.35 2.77 10.03
N THR A 147 -33.99 2.75 8.85
CA THR A 147 -33.36 2.99 7.55
C THR A 147 -32.75 4.40 7.48
N LEU A 148 -33.47 5.44 7.89
CA LEU A 148 -32.96 6.82 7.86
C LEU A 148 -31.82 7.04 8.88
N ALA A 149 -31.98 6.55 10.12
CA ALA A 149 -30.98 6.72 11.18
C ALA A 149 -29.68 5.98 10.88
N SER A 150 -29.75 4.74 10.40
CA SER A 150 -28.57 3.98 10.00
C SER A 150 -27.85 4.63 8.81
N SER A 151 -28.59 5.17 7.83
CA SER A 151 -28.03 5.90 6.70
C SER A 151 -27.28 7.17 7.13
N ALA A 152 -27.88 7.96 8.04
CA ALA A 152 -27.24 9.16 8.58
C ALA A 152 -25.96 8.81 9.37
N ALA A 153 -26.01 7.77 10.19
CA ALA A 153 -24.85 7.28 10.95
C ALA A 153 -23.72 6.81 10.04
N ILE A 154 -24.03 6.06 8.97
CA ILE A 154 -23.04 5.64 7.97
C ILE A 154 -22.38 6.85 7.33
N LEU A 155 -23.16 7.83 6.84
CA LEU A 155 -22.62 9.01 6.17
C LEU A 155 -21.71 9.83 7.10
N MET A 156 -22.10 10.00 8.36
CA MET A 156 -21.29 10.67 9.38
C MET A 156 -19.96 9.96 9.62
N LEU A 157 -19.98 8.63 9.76
CA LEU A 157 -18.76 7.84 9.98
C LEU A 157 -17.85 7.84 8.74
N LEU A 158 -18.42 7.77 7.54
CA LEU A 158 -17.66 7.91 6.29
C LEU A 158 -16.98 9.27 6.19
N ALA A 159 -17.69 10.35 6.52
CA ALA A 159 -17.13 11.70 6.56
C ALA A 159 -15.98 11.81 7.58
N LEU A 160 -16.12 11.20 8.76
CA LEU A 160 -15.07 11.14 9.77
C LEU A 160 -13.83 10.36 9.30
N ILE A 161 -14.03 9.21 8.64
CA ILE A 161 -12.94 8.43 8.04
C ILE A 161 -12.21 9.28 6.99
N ILE A 162 -12.92 9.94 6.07
CA ILE A 162 -12.31 10.79 5.06
C ILE A 162 -11.55 11.97 5.70
N ALA A 163 -12.16 12.65 6.68
CA ALA A 163 -11.57 13.79 7.37
C ALA A 163 -10.25 13.44 8.09
N THR A 164 -10.13 12.23 8.62
CA THR A 164 -8.86 11.76 9.21
C THR A 164 -7.88 11.22 8.17
N ALA A 165 -8.37 10.72 7.02
CA ALA A 165 -7.57 10.18 5.94
C ALA A 165 -6.92 11.24 5.02
N ILE A 166 -7.41 12.48 5.01
CA ILE A 166 -6.78 13.55 4.20
C ILE A 166 -5.32 13.75 4.61
N ARG A 167 -4.47 14.05 3.62
CA ARG A 167 -3.01 14.05 3.78
C ARG A 167 -2.51 14.86 4.99
N PRO A 168 -2.95 16.10 5.25
CA PRO A 168 -2.47 16.87 6.40
C PRO A 168 -2.77 16.18 7.74
N MET A 169 -4.01 15.69 7.90
CA MET A 169 -4.45 15.02 9.12
C MET A 169 -3.74 13.68 9.31
N ARG A 170 -3.75 12.82 8.28
CA ARG A 170 -3.11 11.50 8.34
C ARG A 170 -1.61 11.57 8.63
N THR A 171 -0.91 12.56 8.07
CA THR A 171 0.54 12.70 8.29
C THR A 171 0.86 13.19 9.70
N ARG A 172 0.02 14.07 10.27
CA ARG A 172 0.24 14.65 11.61
C ARG A 172 -0.28 13.75 12.74
N TYR A 173 -1.39 13.07 12.52
CA TYR A 173 -2.11 12.27 13.51
C TYR A 173 -2.31 10.83 13.01
N HIS A 174 -1.22 10.18 12.62
CA HIS A 174 -1.24 8.86 12.00
C HIS A 174 -1.97 7.81 12.84
N ASN A 175 -1.64 7.70 14.14
CA ASN A 175 -2.26 6.71 15.04
C ASN A 175 -3.75 6.98 15.25
N MET A 176 -4.18 8.25 15.24
CA MET A 176 -5.60 8.60 15.32
C MET A 176 -6.32 8.16 14.04
N PHE A 177 -5.76 8.45 12.87
CA PHE A 177 -6.27 7.98 11.60
C PHE A 177 -6.42 6.46 11.58
N GLU A 178 -5.40 5.71 11.99
CA GLU A 178 -5.45 4.25 12.01
C GLU A 178 -6.58 3.72 12.90
N LYS A 179 -6.76 4.29 14.09
CA LYS A 179 -7.83 3.92 15.02
C LYS A 179 -9.21 4.24 14.45
N VAL A 180 -9.41 5.47 13.98
CA VAL A 180 -10.68 5.90 13.38
C VAL A 180 -11.02 5.04 12.17
N HIS A 181 -10.10 4.89 11.22
CA HIS A 181 -10.32 4.09 10.03
C HIS A 181 -10.69 2.63 10.36
N ARG A 182 -10.06 2.05 11.39
CA ARG A 182 -10.36 0.68 11.81
C ARG A 182 -11.73 0.56 12.48
N PHE A 183 -11.97 1.31 13.56
CA PHE A 183 -13.18 1.14 14.36
C PHE A 183 -14.41 1.71 13.66
N ALA A 184 -14.31 2.88 13.05
CA ALA A 184 -15.41 3.41 12.24
C ALA A 184 -15.66 2.53 11.00
N GLY A 185 -14.62 1.93 10.40
CA GLY A 185 -14.79 0.99 9.30
C GLY A 185 -15.62 -0.25 9.67
N TRP A 186 -15.36 -0.86 10.83
CA TRP A 186 -16.17 -1.97 11.35
C TRP A 186 -17.61 -1.54 11.68
N SER A 187 -17.78 -0.37 12.30
CA SER A 187 -19.11 0.17 12.59
C SER A 187 -19.91 0.44 11.33
N VAL A 188 -19.29 1.05 10.30
CA VAL A 188 -19.92 1.28 8.99
C VAL A 188 -20.33 -0.03 8.34
N LEU A 189 -19.50 -1.07 8.39
CA LEU A 189 -19.85 -2.38 7.84
C LEU A 189 -21.05 -3.02 8.56
N ALA A 190 -21.09 -2.97 9.88
CA ALA A 190 -22.23 -3.46 10.65
C ALA A 190 -23.51 -2.67 10.34
N LEU A 191 -23.39 -1.34 10.22
CA LEU A 191 -24.51 -0.48 9.86
C LEU A 191 -25.00 -0.72 8.43
N PHE A 192 -24.12 -1.01 7.46
CA PHE A 192 -24.53 -1.36 6.10
C PHE A 192 -25.36 -2.65 6.06
N TRP A 193 -25.01 -3.65 6.87
CA TRP A 193 -25.83 -4.87 7.04
C TRP A 193 -27.22 -4.54 7.59
N LEU A 194 -27.27 -3.76 8.68
CA LEU A 194 -28.53 -3.32 9.30
C LEU A 194 -29.39 -2.51 8.31
N GLN A 195 -28.79 -1.52 7.67
CA GLN A 195 -29.44 -0.64 6.71
C GLN A 195 -29.98 -1.43 5.51
N SER A 196 -29.20 -2.35 4.94
CA SER A 196 -29.64 -3.13 3.78
C SER A 196 -30.80 -4.07 4.11
N ALA A 197 -30.79 -4.67 5.31
CA ALA A 197 -31.91 -5.46 5.80
C ALA A 197 -33.16 -4.58 6.05
N SER A 198 -32.98 -3.40 6.64
CA SER A 198 -34.04 -2.42 6.91
C SER A 198 -34.69 -1.91 5.62
N ILE A 199 -33.89 -1.55 4.61
CA ILE A 199 -34.35 -1.16 3.28
C ILE A 199 -35.15 -2.29 2.63
N SER A 200 -34.67 -3.52 2.72
CA SER A 200 -35.36 -4.67 2.14
C SER A 200 -36.75 -4.88 2.77
N GLN A 201 -36.88 -4.63 4.08
CA GLN A 201 -38.17 -4.66 4.78
C GLN A 201 -39.07 -3.50 4.35
N ASP A 202 -38.55 -2.28 4.28
CA ASP A 202 -39.32 -1.09 3.87
C ASP A 202 -39.94 -1.27 2.47
N PHE A 203 -39.21 -1.89 1.54
CA PHE A 203 -39.69 -2.18 0.18
C PHE A 203 -40.39 -3.52 0.02
N GLY A 204 -40.49 -4.35 1.07
CA GLY A 204 -41.10 -5.68 1.00
C GLY A 204 -40.38 -6.65 0.05
N ILE A 205 -39.08 -6.45 -0.20
CA ILE A 205 -38.27 -7.26 -1.11
C ILE A 205 -37.36 -8.24 -0.35
N PRO A 206 -37.09 -9.43 -0.90
CA PRO A 206 -36.15 -10.36 -0.26
C PRO A 206 -34.73 -9.78 -0.19
N PHE A 207 -34.16 -9.72 1.02
CA PHE A 207 -32.75 -9.33 1.19
C PHE A 207 -31.79 -10.43 0.72
N LEU A 208 -32.09 -11.68 1.06
CA LEU A 208 -31.31 -12.85 0.63
C LEU A 208 -31.35 -12.97 -0.89
N GLY A 209 -30.17 -13.16 -1.49
CA GLY A 209 -30.04 -13.24 -2.95
C GLY A 209 -29.93 -11.88 -3.65
N SER A 210 -30.16 -10.77 -2.95
CA SER A 210 -29.93 -9.43 -3.51
C SER A 210 -28.46 -9.19 -3.83
N PHE A 211 -28.18 -8.26 -4.74
CA PHE A 211 -26.83 -7.77 -4.99
C PHE A 211 -26.16 -7.25 -3.72
N ALA A 212 -26.92 -6.49 -2.90
CA ALA A 212 -26.42 -5.92 -1.66
C ALA A 212 -25.95 -6.99 -0.68
N PHE A 213 -26.74 -8.06 -0.50
CA PHE A 213 -26.38 -9.19 0.35
C PHE A 213 -25.05 -9.81 -0.06
N TRP A 214 -24.89 -10.16 -1.33
CA TRP A 214 -23.67 -10.82 -1.82
C TRP A 214 -22.45 -9.89 -1.79
N ALA A 215 -22.61 -8.62 -2.12
CA ALA A 215 -21.54 -7.63 -2.02
C ALA A 215 -21.10 -7.44 -0.56
N LEU A 216 -22.03 -7.37 0.39
CA LEU A 216 -21.71 -7.29 1.82
C LEU A 216 -21.06 -8.56 2.35
N CYS A 217 -21.51 -9.76 1.94
CA CYS A 217 -20.81 -11.01 2.26
C CYS A 217 -19.35 -10.95 1.79
N LEU A 218 -19.13 -10.55 0.54
CA LEU A 218 -17.79 -10.46 -0.05
C LEU A 218 -16.91 -9.45 0.70
N ILE A 219 -17.43 -8.26 0.99
CA ILE A 219 -16.74 -7.23 1.79
C ILE A 219 -16.41 -7.76 3.19
N THR A 220 -17.38 -8.33 3.90
CA THR A 220 -17.20 -8.84 5.26
C THR A 220 -16.16 -9.95 5.30
N LEU A 221 -16.22 -10.93 4.39
CA LEU A 221 -15.24 -12.00 4.30
C LEU A 221 -13.85 -11.46 3.97
N SER A 222 -13.76 -10.45 3.09
CA SER A 222 -12.51 -9.79 2.77
C SER A 222 -11.88 -9.15 4.01
N VAL A 223 -12.62 -8.28 4.72
CA VAL A 223 -12.13 -7.54 5.89
C VAL A 223 -11.85 -8.47 7.08
N ALA A 224 -12.67 -9.50 7.30
CA ALA A 224 -12.53 -10.43 8.42
C ALA A 224 -11.39 -11.44 8.23
N SER A 225 -11.13 -11.89 7.00
CA SER A 225 -10.21 -13.02 6.78
C SER A 225 -8.78 -12.85 7.31
N PRO A 226 -8.15 -11.66 7.34
CA PRO A 226 -6.83 -11.51 7.96
C PRO A 226 -6.86 -11.77 9.47
N TRP A 227 -7.98 -11.45 10.14
CA TRP A 227 -8.16 -11.66 11.58
C TRP A 227 -8.40 -13.13 11.94
N LEU A 228 -9.04 -13.89 11.04
CA LEU A 228 -9.22 -15.33 11.20
C LEU A 228 -7.89 -16.11 11.16
N THR A 229 -6.84 -15.49 10.62
CA THR A 229 -5.49 -16.07 10.53
C THR A 229 -4.51 -15.48 11.55
N LEU A 230 -5.03 -14.82 12.58
CA LEU A 230 -4.22 -14.16 13.58
C LEU A 230 -3.50 -15.20 14.47
N LYS A 231 -2.19 -15.07 14.60
CA LYS A 231 -1.36 -15.97 15.40
C LYS A 231 -0.58 -15.17 16.43
N ARG A 232 -0.44 -15.73 17.64
CA ARG A 232 0.51 -15.25 18.65
C ARG A 232 1.74 -16.15 18.60
N VAL A 233 2.88 -15.58 18.24
CA VAL A 233 4.10 -16.34 17.90
C VAL A 233 5.26 -15.92 18.79
N ASP A 234 6.12 -16.88 19.12
CA ASP A 234 7.39 -16.64 19.80
C ASP A 234 8.40 -16.00 18.83
N VAL A 235 9.21 -15.09 19.36
CA VAL A 235 10.25 -14.40 18.60
C VAL A 235 11.59 -14.45 19.33
N GLN A 236 12.66 -14.55 18.57
CA GLN A 236 14.02 -14.41 19.07
C GLN A 236 14.57 -13.07 18.61
N ILE A 237 15.02 -12.24 19.55
CA ILE A 237 15.45 -10.87 19.26
C ILE A 237 16.93 -10.75 19.56
N SER A 238 17.72 -10.33 18.57
CA SER A 238 19.08 -9.84 18.77
C SER A 238 19.13 -8.34 18.52
N LYS A 239 19.94 -7.63 19.31
CA LYS A 239 20.08 -6.17 19.26
C LYS A 239 21.52 -5.80 18.97
N PRO A 240 21.89 -5.60 17.68
CA PRO A 240 23.22 -5.11 17.33
C PRO A 240 23.52 -3.73 17.91
N SER A 241 22.49 -2.91 18.14
CA SER A 241 22.59 -1.58 18.74
C SER A 241 21.26 -1.17 19.41
N ASN A 242 21.23 0.02 20.03
CA ASN A 242 19.99 0.63 20.54
C ASN A 242 19.08 1.21 19.44
N HIS A 243 19.50 1.10 18.18
CA HIS A 243 18.77 1.59 17.01
C HIS A 243 18.08 0.47 16.22
N VAL A 244 18.57 -0.77 16.29
CA VAL A 244 18.07 -1.88 15.46
C VAL A 244 17.84 -3.13 16.31
N ALA A 245 16.68 -3.76 16.12
CA ALA A 245 16.39 -5.11 16.56
C ALA A 245 16.25 -6.03 15.34
N LEU A 246 16.97 -7.15 15.35
CA LEU A 246 16.80 -8.24 14.40
C LEU A 246 15.92 -9.30 15.05
N VAL A 247 14.73 -9.51 14.50
CA VAL A 247 13.69 -10.35 15.08
C VAL A 247 13.53 -11.59 14.21
N ARG A 248 13.92 -12.76 14.72
CA ARG A 248 13.74 -14.05 14.06
C ARG A 248 12.41 -14.68 14.45
N PHE A 249 11.73 -15.18 13.44
CA PHE A 249 10.46 -15.92 13.51
C PHE A 249 10.69 -17.33 12.97
N ASP A 250 10.27 -18.34 13.71
CA ASP A 250 10.24 -19.72 13.24
C ASP A 250 9.05 -20.46 13.88
N TYR A 251 7.88 -20.31 13.28
CA TYR A 251 6.61 -20.86 13.79
C TYR A 251 5.87 -21.69 12.72
N GLY A 252 6.62 -22.27 11.78
CA GLY A 252 6.09 -23.07 10.68
C GLY A 252 5.61 -22.27 9.46
N ASP A 253 5.92 -20.97 9.38
CA ASP A 253 5.69 -20.14 8.19
C ASP A 253 7.02 -19.59 7.66
N THR A 254 7.26 -19.78 6.37
CA THR A 254 8.45 -19.27 5.67
C THR A 254 7.99 -18.45 4.46
N PRO A 255 7.95 -17.11 4.60
CA PRO A 255 7.42 -16.25 3.56
C PRO A 255 8.38 -16.13 2.37
N PHE A 256 7.87 -15.68 1.22
CA PHE A 256 8.69 -15.46 0.03
C PHE A 256 9.46 -14.13 0.10
N ALA A 257 10.65 -14.08 -0.55
CA ALA A 257 11.44 -12.85 -0.68
C ALA A 257 10.65 -11.73 -1.38
N GLY A 258 10.72 -10.52 -0.84
CA GLY A 258 9.91 -9.39 -1.32
C GLY A 258 8.49 -9.37 -0.77
N SER A 259 8.21 -10.10 0.31
CA SER A 259 6.97 -9.96 1.08
C SER A 259 7.18 -9.17 2.37
N SER A 260 6.09 -8.76 3.00
CA SER A 260 6.06 -8.10 4.31
C SER A 260 5.00 -8.70 5.21
N ASN A 261 5.28 -8.69 6.51
CA ASN A 261 4.31 -9.02 7.57
C ASN A 261 4.11 -7.84 8.51
N ALA A 262 2.88 -7.70 8.99
CA ALA A 262 2.53 -6.74 10.03
C ALA A 262 2.48 -7.42 11.39
N ILE A 263 3.14 -6.81 12.38
CA ILE A 263 3.22 -7.33 13.74
C ILE A 263 2.64 -6.35 14.76
N SER A 264 2.15 -6.86 15.89
CA SER A 264 1.62 -6.05 17.00
C SER A 264 1.98 -6.65 18.37
N HIS A 265 1.99 -5.81 19.41
CA HIS A 265 2.10 -6.25 20.80
C HIS A 265 0.81 -6.87 21.33
N THR A 266 -0.35 -6.44 20.82
CA THR A 266 -1.67 -6.88 21.28
C THR A 266 -2.54 -7.30 20.09
N PRO A 267 -3.52 -8.21 20.26
CA PRO A 267 -4.27 -8.75 19.13
C PRO A 267 -5.07 -7.68 18.39
N PHE A 268 -5.54 -6.64 19.09
CA PHE A 268 -6.38 -5.57 18.53
C PHE A 268 -5.68 -4.20 18.50
N GLY A 269 -4.36 -4.16 18.74
CA GLY A 269 -3.55 -2.93 18.80
C GLY A 269 -3.05 -2.42 17.45
N GLU A 270 -2.03 -1.58 17.46
CA GLU A 270 -1.39 -1.00 16.28
C GLU A 270 -0.52 -2.06 15.59
N TYR A 271 -0.67 -2.22 14.26
CA TYR A 271 0.03 -3.24 13.47
C TYR A 271 1.03 -2.54 12.54
N HIS A 272 2.32 -2.82 12.71
CA HIS A 272 3.37 -2.20 11.91
C HIS A 272 3.95 -3.22 10.92
N ALA A 273 4.01 -2.84 9.65
CA ALA A 273 4.52 -3.69 8.57
C ALA A 273 6.04 -3.59 8.44
N PHE A 274 6.70 -4.75 8.36
CA PHE A 274 8.13 -4.88 8.12
C PHE A 274 8.37 -5.90 7.00
N ALA A 275 9.44 -5.71 6.24
CA ALA A 275 9.80 -6.65 5.18
C ALA A 275 10.34 -7.96 5.78
N ASN A 276 9.87 -9.07 5.24
CA ASN A 276 10.33 -10.41 5.61
C ASN A 276 11.69 -10.68 4.96
N ILE A 277 12.63 -11.18 5.76
CA ILE A 277 13.99 -11.53 5.34
C ILE A 277 14.18 -13.05 5.53
N PRO A 278 13.56 -13.90 4.67
CA PRO A 278 13.87 -15.32 4.65
C PRO A 278 15.28 -15.54 4.12
N ALA A 279 16.02 -16.46 4.74
CA ALA A 279 17.31 -16.92 4.24
C ALA A 279 17.10 -18.18 3.37
N PRO A 280 17.85 -18.35 2.27
CA PRO A 280 17.82 -19.58 1.49
C PRO A 280 18.12 -20.80 2.36
N ASN A 281 17.35 -21.87 2.20
CA ASN A 281 17.52 -23.15 2.91
C ASN A 281 17.33 -23.08 4.44
N GLU A 282 16.75 -22.01 4.97
CA GLU A 282 16.34 -21.91 6.37
C GLU A 282 14.82 -21.86 6.51
N THR A 283 14.31 -22.42 7.61
CA THR A 283 12.93 -22.20 8.03
C THR A 283 12.76 -20.85 8.69
N GLY A 284 11.59 -20.24 8.50
CA GLY A 284 11.26 -18.97 9.12
C GLY A 284 11.85 -17.77 8.40
N TYR A 285 11.96 -16.65 9.11
CA TYR A 285 12.43 -15.39 8.55
C TYR A 285 12.89 -14.41 9.63
N ARG A 286 13.64 -13.40 9.22
CA ARG A 286 14.03 -12.27 10.07
C ARG A 286 13.26 -11.01 9.69
N LEU A 287 13.05 -10.12 10.65
CA LEU A 287 12.67 -8.73 10.44
C LEU A 287 13.79 -7.84 10.96
N ALA A 288 14.14 -6.79 10.23
CA ALA A 288 14.99 -5.72 10.72
C ALA A 288 14.10 -4.54 11.14
N ILE A 289 13.99 -4.31 12.45
CA ILE A 289 13.18 -3.23 13.03
C ILE A 289 14.12 -2.13 13.48
N SER A 290 14.07 -0.98 12.80
CA SER A 290 14.85 0.20 13.18
C SER A 290 14.01 1.21 13.93
N ARG A 291 14.62 1.92 14.88
CA ARG A 291 13.97 2.97 15.66
C ARG A 291 13.58 4.14 14.75
N ALA A 292 12.28 4.34 14.55
CA ALA A 292 11.72 5.40 13.71
C ALA A 292 10.56 6.18 14.36
N GLY A 293 9.96 5.64 15.43
CA GLY A 293 8.87 6.26 16.19
C GLY A 293 8.57 5.48 17.46
N ASP A 294 7.55 5.92 18.19
CA ASP A 294 7.24 5.45 19.56
C ASP A 294 7.11 3.93 19.64
N TRP A 295 6.31 3.32 18.75
CA TRP A 295 6.11 1.87 18.73
C TRP A 295 7.42 1.09 18.52
N THR A 296 8.24 1.51 17.55
CA THR A 296 9.54 0.84 17.28
C THR A 296 10.56 1.09 18.38
N GLY A 297 10.50 2.25 19.04
CA GLY A 297 11.35 2.57 20.17
C GLY A 297 11.03 1.66 21.34
N GLU A 298 9.75 1.57 21.71
CA GLU A 298 9.25 0.69 22.76
C GLU A 298 9.59 -0.78 22.48
N PHE A 299 9.44 -1.24 21.24
CA PHE A 299 9.82 -2.60 20.84
C PHE A 299 11.31 -2.89 21.08
N ILE A 300 12.20 -1.92 20.82
CA ILE A 300 13.65 -2.08 20.96
C ILE A 300 14.09 -1.96 22.42
N ASP A 301 13.46 -1.06 23.17
CA ASP A 301 13.77 -0.80 24.57
C ASP A 301 13.26 -1.94 25.46
N ASN A 302 12.05 -2.44 25.17
CA ASN A 302 11.36 -3.51 25.90
C ASN A 302 11.03 -4.69 24.96
N PRO A 303 12.04 -5.48 24.53
CA PRO A 303 11.86 -6.54 23.54
C PRO A 303 10.87 -7.62 24.03
N PRO A 304 9.77 -7.87 23.31
CA PRO A 304 8.77 -8.85 23.73
C PRO A 304 9.22 -10.29 23.41
N LYS A 305 8.77 -11.26 24.22
CA LYS A 305 8.96 -12.69 23.91
C LYS A 305 8.01 -13.20 22.82
N LYS A 306 6.82 -12.60 22.73
CA LYS A 306 5.75 -12.98 21.80
C LYS A 306 5.16 -11.76 21.12
N VAL A 307 4.79 -11.92 19.85
CA VAL A 307 4.09 -10.89 19.07
C VAL A 307 2.88 -11.49 18.35
N TRP A 308 1.98 -10.63 17.91
CA TRP A 308 0.84 -11.01 17.09
C TRP A 308 1.14 -10.75 15.61
N VAL A 309 0.87 -11.73 14.76
CA VAL A 309 1.08 -11.67 13.31
C VAL A 309 -0.20 -12.05 12.57
N LYS A 310 -0.48 -11.36 11.46
CA LYS A 310 -1.55 -11.75 10.52
C LYS A 310 -1.00 -12.81 9.57
N GLY A 311 -1.76 -13.87 9.32
CA GLY A 311 -1.26 -15.09 8.67
C GLY A 311 -1.09 -15.04 7.14
N ILE A 312 -1.30 -13.90 6.48
CA ILE A 312 -1.06 -13.76 5.02
C ILE A 312 -0.05 -12.65 4.80
N THR A 313 1.11 -13.05 4.28
CA THR A 313 2.19 -12.13 3.89
C THR A 313 1.79 -11.38 2.62
N THR A 314 2.17 -10.10 2.52
CA THR A 314 1.77 -9.24 1.40
C THR A 314 2.99 -8.90 0.54
N SER A 315 2.82 -8.90 -0.78
CA SER A 315 3.87 -8.54 -1.74
C SER A 315 4.28 -7.08 -1.58
N GLY A 316 5.58 -6.85 -1.44
CA GLY A 316 6.19 -5.52 -1.40
C GLY A 316 6.71 -5.07 -2.76
N VAL A 317 7.03 -3.77 -2.85
CA VAL A 317 7.47 -3.11 -4.10
C VAL A 317 8.67 -3.80 -4.76
N ALA A 318 9.63 -4.30 -3.98
CA ALA A 318 10.86 -4.86 -4.52
C ALA A 318 10.67 -6.20 -5.27
N ARG A 319 9.51 -6.86 -5.12
CA ARG A 319 9.15 -8.07 -5.90
C ARG A 319 9.15 -7.85 -7.41
N ILE A 320 8.98 -6.61 -7.87
CA ILE A 320 9.01 -6.27 -9.29
C ILE A 320 10.38 -6.48 -9.94
N GLU A 321 11.44 -6.79 -9.19
CA GLU A 321 12.74 -7.16 -9.75
C GLU A 321 12.63 -8.28 -10.79
N ASP A 322 11.65 -9.18 -10.62
CA ASP A 322 11.39 -10.32 -11.50
C ASP A 322 11.08 -9.91 -12.95
N LEU A 323 10.73 -8.64 -13.18
CA LEU A 323 10.48 -8.06 -14.49
C LEU A 323 11.77 -7.65 -15.23
N PHE A 324 12.95 -7.75 -14.61
CA PHE A 324 14.19 -7.23 -15.15
C PHE A 324 15.31 -8.27 -15.15
N THR A 325 16.22 -8.15 -16.11
CA THR A 325 17.40 -9.02 -16.21
C THR A 325 18.48 -8.62 -15.20
N LYS A 326 18.50 -7.34 -14.79
CA LYS A 326 19.39 -6.80 -13.75
C LYS A 326 18.83 -5.52 -13.15
N VAL A 327 19.00 -5.33 -11.84
CA VAL A 327 18.49 -4.14 -11.12
C VAL A 327 19.58 -3.45 -10.27
N VAL A 328 19.42 -2.16 -10.03
CA VAL A 328 20.16 -1.41 -9.01
C VAL A 328 19.24 -1.17 -7.82
N TYR A 329 19.63 -1.64 -6.64
CA TYR A 329 18.97 -1.29 -5.39
C TYR A 329 19.59 -0.04 -4.78
N VAL A 330 18.74 0.89 -4.37
CA VAL A 330 19.13 2.09 -3.62
C VAL A 330 18.41 2.08 -2.28
N GLY A 331 19.14 1.80 -1.20
CA GLY A 331 18.65 1.77 0.16
C GLY A 331 19.19 2.91 1.01
N THR A 332 18.39 3.43 1.94
CA THR A 332 18.92 4.29 3.02
C THR A 332 18.51 3.81 4.40
N GLY A 333 19.46 3.75 5.34
CA GLY A 333 19.19 3.29 6.70
C GLY A 333 18.44 1.95 6.69
N SER A 334 17.28 1.92 7.34
CA SER A 334 16.42 0.74 7.45
C SER A 334 15.85 0.24 6.13
N GLY A 335 15.98 1.01 5.05
CA GLY A 335 15.62 0.61 3.69
C GLY A 335 16.39 -0.61 3.19
N ILE A 336 17.47 -1.02 3.87
CA ILE A 336 18.13 -2.30 3.60
C ILE A 336 17.26 -3.52 3.91
N GLY A 337 16.34 -3.43 4.88
CA GLY A 337 15.48 -4.55 5.28
C GLY A 337 14.66 -5.12 4.11
N PRO A 338 13.93 -4.28 3.35
CA PRO A 338 13.22 -4.72 2.16
C PRO A 338 14.11 -5.15 0.98
N ILE A 339 15.39 -4.76 0.95
CA ILE A 339 16.33 -5.10 -0.13
C ILE A 339 17.02 -6.45 0.14
N LEU A 340 17.44 -6.68 1.39
CA LEU A 340 18.18 -7.86 1.82
C LEU A 340 17.59 -9.21 1.35
N PRO A 341 16.27 -9.50 1.45
CA PRO A 341 15.74 -10.78 0.97
C PRO A 341 16.02 -11.06 -0.51
N HIS A 342 16.12 -10.02 -1.34
CA HIS A 342 16.44 -10.14 -2.75
C HIS A 342 17.93 -10.42 -2.97
N LEU A 343 18.80 -9.78 -2.17
CA LEU A 343 20.24 -10.04 -2.17
C LEU A 343 20.52 -11.48 -1.75
N LEU A 344 19.88 -11.97 -0.68
CA LEU A 344 20.06 -13.33 -0.20
C LEU A 344 19.59 -14.37 -1.23
N LYS A 345 18.46 -14.12 -1.87
CA LYS A 345 17.89 -15.04 -2.86
C LYS A 345 18.70 -15.12 -4.16
N ARG A 346 19.42 -14.06 -4.54
CA ARG A 346 20.26 -13.96 -5.76
C ARG A 346 19.55 -14.39 -7.05
N LYS A 347 18.22 -14.21 -7.13
CA LYS A 347 17.44 -14.61 -8.31
C LYS A 347 17.71 -13.68 -9.50
N VAL A 348 17.81 -12.38 -9.25
CA VAL A 348 18.08 -11.35 -10.26
C VAL A 348 19.45 -10.74 -9.97
N PRO A 349 20.37 -10.70 -10.95
CA PRO A 349 21.62 -9.98 -10.82
C PRO A 349 21.39 -8.54 -10.35
N ASN A 350 22.18 -8.08 -9.39
CA ASN A 350 21.94 -6.76 -8.80
C ASN A 350 23.24 -6.03 -8.42
N ARG A 351 23.10 -4.71 -8.29
CA ARG A 351 24.04 -3.83 -7.58
C ARG A 351 23.34 -3.22 -6.38
N LEU A 352 24.09 -2.99 -5.32
CA LEU A 352 23.59 -2.31 -4.12
C LEU A 352 24.28 -0.95 -3.94
N ILE A 353 23.47 0.07 -3.71
CA ILE A 353 23.88 1.34 -3.10
C ILE A 353 23.14 1.45 -1.78
N TRP A 354 23.86 1.41 -0.66
CA TRP A 354 23.29 1.54 0.67
C TRP A 354 23.95 2.69 1.42
N SER A 355 23.17 3.73 1.74
CA SER A 355 23.64 4.89 2.49
C SER A 355 23.05 4.93 3.89
N THR A 356 23.89 4.89 4.91
CA THR A 356 23.45 4.90 6.32
C THR A 356 24.52 5.53 7.21
N ARG A 357 24.13 5.93 8.42
CA ARG A 357 25.08 6.36 9.46
C ARG A 357 25.76 5.15 10.09
N SER A 358 27.08 5.18 10.22
CA SER A 358 27.88 4.21 10.97
C SER A 358 27.36 2.76 10.78
N PRO A 359 27.40 2.17 9.57
CA PRO A 359 26.71 0.92 9.23
C PRO A 359 27.03 -0.22 10.19
N HIS A 360 28.31 -0.49 10.42
CA HIS A 360 28.78 -1.56 11.31
C HIS A 360 28.35 -1.35 12.77
N LYS A 361 28.47 -0.13 13.29
CA LYS A 361 28.02 0.21 14.65
C LYS A 361 26.51 0.08 14.83
N THR A 362 25.73 0.38 13.79
CA THR A 362 24.27 0.43 13.86
C THR A 362 23.65 -0.96 13.64
N TYR A 363 24.13 -1.69 12.64
CA TYR A 363 23.54 -2.96 12.18
C TYR A 363 24.34 -4.20 12.59
N GLY A 364 25.55 -4.02 13.12
CA GLY A 364 26.46 -5.10 13.51
C GLY A 364 27.28 -5.65 12.35
N GLU A 365 28.49 -6.14 12.64
CA GLU A 365 29.40 -6.73 11.66
C GLU A 365 28.73 -7.84 10.84
N ALA A 366 28.11 -8.81 11.53
CA ALA A 366 27.52 -9.98 10.89
C ALA A 366 26.49 -9.65 9.80
N LEU A 367 25.62 -8.65 10.02
CA LEU A 367 24.62 -8.26 9.01
C LEU A 367 25.28 -7.52 7.84
N VAL A 368 26.25 -6.66 8.12
CA VAL A 368 26.94 -5.90 7.08
C VAL A 368 27.77 -6.82 6.19
N ASP A 369 28.49 -7.77 6.77
CA ASP A 369 29.26 -8.78 6.04
C ASP A 369 28.35 -9.72 5.21
N GLU A 370 27.19 -10.09 5.76
CA GLU A 370 26.16 -10.83 5.02
C GLU A 370 25.69 -10.02 3.79
N ILE A 371 25.42 -8.73 3.94
CA ILE A 371 25.04 -7.86 2.81
C ILE A 371 26.15 -7.82 1.76
N ILE A 372 27.41 -7.59 2.18
CA ILE A 372 28.55 -7.43 1.27
C ILE A 372 28.77 -8.70 0.45
N SER A 373 28.68 -9.86 1.09
CA SER A 373 28.91 -11.16 0.44
C SER A 373 27.82 -11.57 -0.56
N HIS A 374 26.67 -10.87 -0.58
CA HIS A 374 25.49 -11.22 -1.39
C HIS A 374 25.20 -10.29 -2.57
N THR A 375 26.09 -9.35 -2.87
CA THR A 375 25.92 -8.43 -4.00
C THR A 375 27.26 -8.11 -4.65
N GLU A 376 27.24 -7.81 -5.96
CA GLU A 376 28.47 -7.53 -6.69
C GLU A 376 28.89 -6.07 -6.49
N LYS A 377 30.10 -5.82 -6.00
CA LYS A 377 30.66 -4.46 -5.73
C LYS A 377 29.66 -3.52 -5.03
N PRO A 378 29.20 -3.85 -3.81
CA PRO A 378 28.31 -2.97 -3.05
C PRO A 378 28.95 -1.60 -2.81
N VAL A 379 28.15 -0.55 -2.96
CA VAL A 379 28.50 0.79 -2.48
C VAL A 379 27.86 0.98 -1.10
N ILE A 380 28.65 0.81 -0.04
CA ILE A 380 28.24 1.11 1.34
C ILE A 380 28.76 2.50 1.68
N TRP A 381 27.84 3.46 1.81
CA TRP A 381 28.15 4.86 2.06
C TRP A 381 27.85 5.23 3.51
N ASP A 382 28.91 5.38 4.31
CA ASP A 382 28.79 5.91 5.67
C ASP A 382 28.61 7.44 5.64
N THR A 383 27.44 7.91 6.05
CA THR A 383 27.12 9.34 6.04
C THR A 383 27.77 10.13 7.18
N ASP A 384 28.27 9.47 8.23
CA ASP A 384 28.97 10.16 9.31
C ASP A 384 30.39 10.55 8.89
N THR A 385 31.03 9.74 8.03
CA THR A 385 32.39 9.99 7.54
C THR A 385 32.42 10.77 6.22
N HIS A 386 31.46 10.53 5.32
CA HIS A 386 31.46 11.09 3.96
C HIS A 386 30.35 12.13 3.70
N GLY A 387 29.52 12.44 4.69
CA GLY A 387 28.34 13.28 4.50
C GLY A 387 27.25 12.61 3.66
N LYS A 388 26.23 13.35 3.25
CA LYS A 388 25.11 12.80 2.45
C LYS A 388 25.49 12.72 0.97
N PRO A 389 25.38 11.56 0.31
CA PRO A 389 25.71 11.43 -1.11
C PRO A 389 24.59 11.97 -2.01
N ASP A 390 24.94 12.30 -3.26
CA ASP A 390 23.95 12.36 -4.34
C ASP A 390 23.62 10.94 -4.81
N LEU A 391 22.54 10.39 -4.24
CA LEU A 391 22.06 9.05 -4.59
C LEU A 391 21.56 8.93 -6.02
N SER A 392 21.17 10.04 -6.66
CA SER A 392 20.73 9.99 -8.06
C SER A 392 21.93 9.84 -8.98
N ALA A 393 23.05 10.50 -8.67
CA ALA A 393 24.31 10.35 -9.38
C ALA A 393 24.90 8.95 -9.19
N LEU A 394 24.92 8.45 -7.95
CA LEU A 394 25.39 7.08 -7.66
C LEU A 394 24.53 6.02 -8.37
N ALA A 395 23.20 6.18 -8.37
CA ALA A 395 22.30 5.26 -9.08
C ALA A 395 22.56 5.26 -10.59
N LEU A 396 22.69 6.45 -11.20
CA LEU A 396 23.00 6.58 -12.63
C LEU A 396 24.34 5.92 -12.99
N GLN A 397 25.37 6.15 -12.18
CA GLN A 397 26.68 5.53 -12.35
C GLN A 397 26.57 4.00 -12.28
N ALA A 398 25.92 3.47 -11.24
CA ALA A 398 25.74 2.03 -11.09
C ALA A 398 24.94 1.40 -12.24
N VAL A 399 23.92 2.10 -12.77
CA VAL A 399 23.17 1.66 -13.95
C VAL A 399 24.09 1.58 -15.17
N ARG A 400 24.88 2.62 -15.45
CA ARG A 400 25.81 2.68 -16.60
C ARG A 400 26.90 1.61 -16.54
N GLU A 401 27.50 1.41 -15.36
CA GLU A 401 28.58 0.44 -15.18
C GLU A 401 28.10 -1.01 -15.21
N SER A 402 26.87 -1.28 -14.77
CA SER A 402 26.35 -2.64 -14.65
C SER A 402 25.45 -3.07 -15.82
N GLY A 403 24.92 -2.13 -16.59
CA GLY A 403 23.90 -2.38 -17.61
C GLY A 403 22.55 -2.77 -17.00
N ALA A 404 22.24 -2.32 -15.78
CA ALA A 404 20.96 -2.61 -15.15
C ALA A 404 19.78 -1.97 -15.89
N GLU A 405 18.64 -2.67 -15.95
CA GLU A 405 17.45 -2.19 -16.67
C GLU A 405 16.55 -1.31 -15.80
N ALA A 406 16.65 -1.41 -14.47
CA ALA A 406 15.80 -0.69 -13.55
C ALA A 406 16.48 -0.34 -12.22
N VAL A 407 15.94 0.69 -11.55
CA VAL A 407 16.35 1.12 -10.21
C VAL A 407 15.20 0.93 -9.21
N ILE A 408 15.45 0.24 -8.11
CA ILE A 408 14.49 0.03 -7.03
C ILE A 408 14.98 0.77 -5.78
N VAL A 409 14.21 1.77 -5.35
CA VAL A 409 14.57 2.70 -4.29
C VAL A 409 13.75 2.45 -3.04
N ILE A 410 14.43 2.15 -1.93
CA ILE A 410 13.84 1.99 -0.60
C ILE A 410 14.45 3.03 0.33
N SER A 411 13.79 4.17 0.43
CA SER A 411 14.23 5.31 1.24
C SER A 411 13.03 6.09 1.79
N ASN A 412 13.28 7.25 2.42
CA ASN A 412 12.23 8.15 2.84
C ASN A 412 11.46 8.76 1.66
N GLN A 413 10.25 9.24 1.96
CA GLN A 413 9.62 10.45 1.44
C GLN A 413 10.18 11.03 0.13
N LYS A 414 10.94 12.07 0.44
CA LYS A 414 11.48 13.07 -0.46
C LYS A 414 12.52 12.45 -1.37
N LEU A 415 13.38 11.62 -0.80
CA LEU A 415 14.51 11.03 -1.51
C LEU A 415 14.05 10.00 -2.54
N THR A 416 13.12 9.12 -2.17
CA THR A 416 12.54 8.15 -3.11
C THR A 416 11.90 8.84 -4.31
N ARG A 417 11.09 9.88 -4.07
CA ARG A 417 10.47 10.65 -5.15
C ARG A 417 11.50 11.32 -6.05
N LYS A 418 12.56 11.89 -5.48
CA LYS A 418 13.66 12.50 -6.24
C LYS A 418 14.36 11.48 -7.13
N VAL A 419 14.90 10.40 -6.55
CA VAL A 419 15.67 9.40 -7.30
C VAL A 419 14.81 8.76 -8.39
N VAL A 420 13.55 8.40 -8.08
CA VAL A 420 12.63 7.84 -9.09
C VAL A 420 12.37 8.84 -10.21
N HIS A 421 12.05 10.10 -9.89
CA HIS A 421 11.79 11.12 -10.92
C HIS A 421 13.02 11.36 -11.80
N ASP A 422 14.21 11.48 -11.20
CA ASP A 422 15.45 11.73 -11.92
C ASP A 422 15.75 10.58 -12.89
N MET A 423 15.70 9.32 -12.42
CA MET A 423 15.91 8.15 -13.27
C MET A 423 14.88 8.04 -14.39
N GLU A 424 13.58 8.19 -14.08
CA GLU A 424 12.51 8.08 -15.08
C GLU A 424 12.57 9.20 -16.12
N SER A 425 12.99 10.41 -15.72
CA SER A 425 13.21 11.53 -16.64
C SER A 425 14.31 11.23 -17.66
N MET A 426 15.30 10.43 -17.28
CA MET A 426 16.37 9.94 -18.14
C MET A 426 15.99 8.67 -18.92
N GLY A 427 14.74 8.19 -18.79
CA GLY A 427 14.25 7.01 -19.49
C GLY A 427 14.66 5.68 -18.86
N ILE A 428 15.15 5.70 -17.61
CA ILE A 428 15.48 4.52 -16.83
C ILE A 428 14.26 4.16 -15.96
N PRO A 429 13.67 2.97 -16.10
CA PRO A 429 12.63 2.50 -15.19
C PRO A 429 13.06 2.59 -13.73
N ALA A 430 12.29 3.30 -12.92
CA ALA A 430 12.57 3.41 -11.50
C ALA A 430 11.31 3.31 -10.65
N TYR A 431 11.51 2.75 -9.45
CA TYR A 431 10.45 2.37 -8.55
C TYR A 431 10.81 2.68 -7.12
N GLY A 432 9.81 2.91 -6.29
CA GLY A 432 10.02 3.04 -4.87
C GLY A 432 8.71 2.96 -4.11
N ALA A 433 8.82 2.72 -2.81
CA ALA A 433 7.67 2.61 -1.93
C ALA A 433 6.79 3.86 -2.01
N ILE A 434 5.49 3.66 -1.82
CA ILE A 434 4.51 4.73 -1.67
C ILE A 434 4.07 4.82 -0.20
N TRP A 435 3.72 6.03 0.23
CA TRP A 435 3.22 6.31 1.58
C TRP A 435 1.71 6.31 1.57
N ASP A 436 1.15 5.15 1.25
CA ASP A 436 -0.28 4.92 1.15
C ASP A 436 -0.80 3.96 2.24
N SER A 437 0.04 3.59 3.21
CA SER A 437 -0.35 2.91 4.46
C SER A 437 -1.48 3.64 5.17
#